data_AF-A0A167FPD5-F1
#
_entry.id   AF-A0A167FPD5-F1
#
_cell.length_a   1.000
_cell.length_b   1.000
_cell.length_c   1.000
_cell.angle_alpha   90.00
_cell.angle_beta   90.00
_cell.angle_gamma   90.00
#
_symmetry.space_group_name_H-M   'P 1'
#
loop_
_entity.id
_entity.type
_entity.pdbx_description
1 polymer ?
#
loop_
_entity_poly.entity_id
_entity_poly.type
_entity_poly.pdbx_seq_one_letter_code
_entity_poly.pdbx_strand_id
1 'polypeptide(L)'
;MKLDNFLLVDSNWEFSQEFVEFVKSLAPDTPSQLIIAGDNTKQMLKMMFKDQIKDYSYCDFDNEISVSELATYLHEHHKIQGVLIYALDYNLADEKQKFIFNSLHAERYTIEQLANGYDYHRVNDAFNNNHLTCNSSLAATKHDTFSEFVVLKTDTTD
;
A
#
# COMPACT_ATOMS: atom_id res chain seq x y z
N MET A 1 -14.69 -13.35 -2.38
CA MET A 1 -14.42 -12.13 -1.57
C MET A 1 -14.83 -10.91 -2.38
N LYS A 2 -15.42 -9.87 -1.78
CA LYS A 2 -15.69 -8.60 -2.47
C LYS A 2 -14.51 -7.66 -2.23
N LEU A 3 -13.82 -7.23 -3.28
CA LEU A 3 -12.54 -6.49 -3.19
C LEU A 3 -12.74 -4.97 -3.21
N ASP A 4 -13.77 -4.48 -2.54
CA ASP A 4 -14.07 -3.05 -2.52
C ASP A 4 -13.02 -2.29 -1.69
N ASN A 5 -12.34 -1.30 -2.30
CA ASN A 5 -11.29 -0.50 -1.66
C ASN A 5 -10.18 -1.34 -1.03
N PHE A 6 -9.78 -2.45 -1.67
CA PHE A 6 -8.56 -3.15 -1.32
C PHE A 6 -7.36 -2.53 -2.07
N LEU A 7 -6.20 -2.53 -1.41
CA LEU A 7 -4.92 -2.20 -2.04
C LEU A 7 -4.27 -3.49 -2.55
N LEU A 8 -3.98 -3.57 -3.85
CA LEU A 8 -3.09 -4.55 -4.44
C LEU A 8 -1.66 -3.99 -4.45
N VAL A 9 -0.74 -4.73 -3.85
CA VAL A 9 0.71 -4.48 -3.93
C VAL A 9 1.22 -5.06 -5.24
N ASP A 10 1.67 -4.20 -6.16
CA ASP A 10 2.28 -4.59 -7.43
C ASP A 10 3.77 -4.85 -7.26
N SER A 11 4.09 -6.03 -6.72
CA SER A 11 5.45 -6.57 -6.64
C SER A 11 5.82 -7.42 -7.86
N ASN A 12 4.83 -7.87 -8.62
CA ASN A 12 4.99 -8.62 -9.85
C ASN A 12 3.93 -8.21 -10.87
N TRP A 13 4.38 -7.53 -11.94
CA TRP A 13 3.45 -6.92 -12.90
C TRP A 13 2.61 -7.94 -13.68
N GLU A 14 3.17 -9.10 -14.00
CA GLU A 14 2.48 -10.15 -14.77
C GLU A 14 1.33 -10.69 -13.94
N PHE A 15 1.62 -11.03 -12.68
CA PHE A 15 0.62 -11.45 -11.72
C PHE A 15 -0.46 -10.39 -11.53
N SER A 16 -0.08 -9.13 -11.27
CA SER A 16 -1.02 -8.04 -11.04
C SER A 16 -1.96 -7.86 -12.23
N GLN A 17 -1.45 -7.92 -13.45
CA GLN A 17 -2.28 -7.81 -14.65
C GLN A 17 -3.29 -8.95 -14.77
N GLU A 18 -2.84 -10.20 -14.66
CA GLU A 18 -3.71 -11.37 -14.75
C GLU A 18 -4.78 -11.34 -13.66
N PHE A 19 -4.40 -10.93 -12.45
CA PHE A 19 -5.32 -10.86 -11.32
C PHE A 19 -6.41 -9.81 -11.53
N VAL A 20 -6.07 -8.59 -11.96
CA VAL A 20 -7.09 -7.56 -12.20
C VAL A 20 -7.98 -7.89 -13.40
N GLU A 21 -7.45 -8.58 -14.41
CA GLU A 21 -8.22 -9.11 -15.54
C GLU A 21 -9.24 -10.14 -15.05
N PHE A 22 -8.81 -11.09 -14.22
CA PHE A 22 -9.69 -12.07 -13.60
C PHE A 22 -10.77 -11.39 -12.75
N VAL A 23 -10.41 -10.48 -11.85
CA VAL A 23 -11.36 -9.77 -10.99
C VAL A 23 -12.40 -9.02 -11.82
N LYS A 24 -11.97 -8.33 -12.90
CA LYS A 24 -12.89 -7.64 -13.82
C LYS A 24 -13.80 -8.61 -14.57
N SER A 25 -13.30 -9.80 -14.93
CA SER A 25 -14.11 -10.82 -15.61
C SER A 25 -15.26 -11.38 -14.75
N LEU A 26 -15.12 -11.35 -13.42
CA LEU A 26 -16.19 -11.78 -12.50
C LEU A 26 -17.36 -10.79 -12.45
N ALA A 27 -17.13 -9.52 -12.78
CA ALA A 27 -18.16 -8.48 -12.84
C ALA A 27 -17.88 -7.49 -14.00
N PRO A 28 -18.08 -7.91 -15.26
CA PRO A 28 -17.67 -7.14 -16.44
C PRO A 28 -18.30 -5.74 -16.50
N ASP A 29 -19.57 -5.62 -16.09
CA ASP A 29 -20.35 -4.39 -16.17
C ASP A 29 -20.17 -3.47 -14.94
N THR A 30 -19.38 -3.89 -13.94
CA THR A 30 -19.15 -3.11 -12.72
C THR A 30 -17.73 -2.54 -12.73
N PRO A 31 -17.53 -1.23 -12.51
CA PRO A 31 -16.20 -0.67 -12.33
C PRO A 31 -15.49 -1.31 -11.14
N SER A 32 -14.23 -1.71 -11.31
CA SER A 32 -13.42 -2.22 -10.22
C SER A 32 -13.28 -1.19 -9.10
N GLN A 33 -13.25 -1.64 -7.86
CA GLN A 33 -12.99 -0.81 -6.67
C GLN A 33 -11.60 -1.07 -6.09
N LEU A 34 -10.77 -1.85 -6.80
CA LEU A 34 -9.40 -2.16 -6.40
C LEU A 34 -8.50 -0.96 -6.64
N ILE A 35 -7.62 -0.67 -5.70
CA ILE A 35 -6.54 0.30 -5.83
C ILE A 35 -5.25 -0.49 -5.98
N ILE A 36 -4.33 -0.05 -6.83
CA ILE A 36 -3.03 -0.71 -7.00
C ILE A 36 -1.90 0.28 -6.67
N ALA A 37 -0.81 -0.21 -6.08
CA ALA A 37 0.39 0.58 -5.91
C ALA A 37 1.64 -0.22 -6.25
N GLY A 38 2.62 0.44 -6.86
CA GLY A 38 3.89 -0.14 -7.28
C GLY A 38 4.72 0.87 -8.08
N ASP A 39 5.83 0.44 -8.65
CA ASP A 39 6.75 1.31 -9.39
C ASP A 39 6.38 1.44 -10.89
N ASN A 40 5.56 0.53 -11.42
CA ASN A 40 5.20 0.45 -12.84
C ASN A 40 3.96 1.27 -13.23
N THR A 41 4.01 2.58 -12.98
CA THR A 41 2.88 3.52 -13.18
C THR A 41 2.28 3.49 -14.58
N LYS A 42 3.09 3.26 -15.62
CA LYS A 42 2.62 3.16 -17.00
C LYS A 42 1.63 2.01 -17.20
N GLN A 43 1.88 0.85 -16.58
CA GLN A 43 0.99 -0.30 -16.69
C GLN A 43 -0.25 -0.11 -15.81
N MET A 44 -0.08 0.39 -14.59
CA MET A 44 -1.21 0.71 -13.70
C MET A 44 -2.19 1.70 -14.35
N LEU A 45 -1.68 2.77 -14.98
CA LEU A 45 -2.52 3.71 -15.73
C LEU A 45 -3.32 3.04 -16.85
N LYS A 46 -2.74 2.07 -17.57
CA LYS A 46 -3.50 1.32 -18.59
C LYS A 46 -4.59 0.46 -17.97
N MET A 47 -4.36 -0.15 -16.80
CA MET A 47 -5.38 -0.91 -16.08
C MET A 47 -6.54 -0.01 -15.67
N MET A 48 -6.25 1.22 -15.23
CA MET A 48 -7.27 2.21 -14.90
C MET A 48 -8.10 2.60 -16.13
N PHE A 49 -7.47 2.84 -17.29
CA PHE A 49 -8.18 3.11 -18.54
C PHE A 49 -9.06 1.95 -19.03
N LYS A 50 -8.79 0.72 -18.59
CA LYS A 50 -9.60 -0.48 -18.86
C LYS A 50 -10.66 -0.73 -17.78
N ASP A 51 -10.85 0.18 -16.83
CA ASP A 51 -11.73 0.03 -15.65
C ASP A 51 -11.43 -1.22 -14.80
N GLN A 52 -10.19 -1.74 -14.86
CA GLN A 52 -9.74 -2.91 -14.10
C GLN A 52 -9.36 -2.58 -12.66
N ILE A 53 -9.05 -1.31 -12.41
CA ILE A 53 -8.76 -0.72 -11.10
C ILE A 53 -9.49 0.62 -10.99
N LYS A 54 -9.76 1.05 -9.76
CA LYS A 54 -10.36 2.35 -9.44
C LYS A 54 -9.34 3.48 -9.48
N ASP A 55 -8.14 3.22 -8.97
CA ASP A 55 -7.08 4.21 -8.82
C ASP A 55 -5.72 3.53 -8.70
N TYR A 56 -4.65 4.30 -8.86
CA TYR A 56 -3.27 3.81 -8.70
C TYR A 56 -2.39 4.84 -7.99
N SER A 57 -1.33 4.36 -7.33
CA SER A 57 -0.30 5.23 -6.77
C SER A 57 1.09 4.67 -7.05
N TYR A 58 2.05 5.55 -7.26
CA TYR A 58 3.45 5.14 -7.28
C TYR A 58 3.89 4.73 -5.87
N CYS A 59 4.54 3.58 -5.76
CA CYS A 59 5.21 3.17 -4.53
C CYS A 59 6.39 2.27 -4.84
N ASP A 60 7.57 2.66 -4.38
CA ASP A 60 8.72 1.76 -4.26
C ASP A 60 8.67 1.10 -2.88
N PHE A 61 8.29 -0.18 -2.83
CA PHE A 61 8.15 -0.93 -1.57
C PHE A 61 9.47 -1.27 -0.88
N ASP A 62 10.62 -0.98 -1.50
CA ASP A 62 11.93 -1.07 -0.83
C ASP A 62 12.31 0.26 -0.12
N ASN A 63 11.54 1.32 -0.38
CA ASN A 63 11.75 2.67 0.12
C ASN A 63 10.67 3.10 1.12
N GLU A 64 11.05 3.20 2.40
CA GLU A 64 10.14 3.58 3.50
C GLU A 64 9.48 4.95 3.31
N ILE A 65 10.16 5.91 2.67
CA ILE A 65 9.58 7.23 2.39
C ILE A 65 8.43 7.07 1.39
N SER A 66 8.65 6.31 0.33
CA SER A 66 7.62 6.05 -0.69
C SER A 66 6.41 5.33 -0.10
N VAL A 67 6.65 4.38 0.81
CA VAL A 67 5.57 3.69 1.54
C VAL A 67 4.83 4.64 2.48
N SER A 68 5.52 5.56 3.16
CA SER A 68 4.89 6.56 4.02
C SER A 68 4.01 7.53 3.23
N GLU A 69 4.44 7.93 2.04
CA GLU A 69 3.65 8.75 1.12
C GLU A 69 2.42 8.00 0.62
N LEU A 70 2.58 6.73 0.24
CA LEU A 70 1.46 5.84 -0.11
C LEU A 70 0.45 5.74 1.03
N ALA A 71 0.92 5.50 2.27
CA ALA A 71 0.07 5.37 3.43
C ALA A 71 -0.76 6.64 3.69
N THR A 72 -0.13 7.81 3.57
CA THR A 72 -0.79 9.12 3.70
C THR A 72 -1.86 9.30 2.62
N TYR A 73 -1.49 9.05 1.36
CA TYR A 73 -2.42 9.13 0.23
C TYR A 73 -3.64 8.22 0.39
N LEU A 74 -3.43 6.96 0.78
CA LEU A 74 -4.52 6.00 0.97
C LEU A 74 -5.43 6.38 2.14
N HIS A 75 -4.85 6.92 3.22
CA HIS A 75 -5.61 7.41 4.37
C HIS A 75 -6.52 8.58 3.99
N GLU A 76 -5.98 9.55 3.26
CA GLU A 76 -6.67 10.79 2.89
C GLU A 76 -7.75 10.57 1.81
N HIS A 77 -7.49 9.67 0.84
CA HIS A 77 -8.32 9.58 -0.37
C HIS A 77 -9.17 8.32 -0.49
N HIS A 78 -8.75 7.18 0.09
CA HIS A 78 -9.33 5.88 -0.27
C HIS A 78 -9.92 5.07 0.87
N LYS A 79 -9.45 5.26 2.12
CA LYS A 79 -9.86 4.45 3.30
C LYS A 79 -9.96 2.96 2.96
N ILE A 80 -8.80 2.35 2.75
CA ILE A 80 -8.72 0.96 2.29
C ILE A 80 -9.28 -0.02 3.33
N GLN A 81 -9.82 -1.15 2.87
CA GLN A 81 -10.36 -2.22 3.74
C GLN A 81 -9.34 -3.32 4.04
N GLY A 82 -8.28 -3.39 3.25
CA GLY A 82 -7.23 -4.38 3.39
C GLY A 82 -6.22 -4.34 2.27
N VAL A 83 -5.18 -5.15 2.43
CA VAL A 83 -4.07 -5.25 1.47
C VAL A 83 -4.00 -6.66 0.92
N LEU A 84 -3.72 -6.74 -0.39
CA LEU A 84 -3.55 -7.95 -1.17
C LEU A 84 -2.11 -8.02 -1.65
N ILE A 85 -1.45 -9.14 -1.42
CA ILE A 85 -0.04 -9.35 -1.74
C ILE A 85 0.08 -10.68 -2.48
N TYR A 86 0.90 -10.76 -3.52
CA TYR A 86 1.16 -12.05 -4.17
C TYR A 86 1.85 -13.00 -3.18
N ALA A 87 1.34 -14.24 -3.06
CA ALA A 87 1.83 -15.18 -2.06
C ALA A 87 3.31 -15.53 -2.24
N LEU A 88 3.78 -15.68 -3.48
CA LEU A 88 5.19 -15.97 -3.77
C LEU A 88 6.08 -14.83 -3.27
N ASP A 89 5.74 -13.59 -3.61
CA ASP A 89 6.53 -12.42 -3.24
C ASP A 89 6.54 -12.22 -1.72
N TYR A 90 5.40 -12.40 -1.04
CA TYR A 90 5.34 -12.35 0.42
C TYR A 90 6.23 -13.42 1.09
N ASN A 91 6.26 -14.64 0.54
CA ASN A 91 7.03 -15.73 1.10
C ASN A 91 8.54 -15.58 0.88
N LEU A 92 8.93 -14.99 -0.25
CA LEU A 92 10.33 -14.71 -0.60
C LEU A 92 10.87 -13.40 -0.01
N ALA A 93 9.98 -12.52 0.45
CA ALA A 93 10.34 -11.25 1.06
C ALA A 93 11.27 -11.42 2.28
N ASP A 94 12.27 -10.55 2.36
CA ASP A 94 13.15 -10.45 3.52
C ASP A 94 12.45 -9.82 4.73
N GLU A 95 13.15 -9.72 5.85
CA GLU A 95 12.58 -9.16 7.08
C GLU A 95 12.13 -7.70 6.91
N LYS A 96 12.85 -6.90 6.10
CA LYS A 96 12.53 -5.48 5.87
C LYS A 96 11.26 -5.35 5.02
N GLN A 97 11.18 -6.10 3.93
CA GLN A 97 10.01 -6.12 3.05
C GLN A 97 8.78 -6.66 3.79
N LYS A 98 8.93 -7.76 4.56
CA LYS A 98 7.84 -8.24 5.42
C LYS A 98 7.43 -7.22 6.47
N PHE A 99 8.38 -6.48 7.05
CA PHE A 99 8.06 -5.41 7.97
C PHE A 99 7.18 -4.35 7.31
N ILE A 100 7.53 -3.93 6.09
CA ILE A 100 6.76 -2.97 5.28
C ILE A 100 5.36 -3.52 4.97
N PHE A 101 5.24 -4.71 4.39
CA PHE A 101 3.96 -5.34 4.08
C PHE A 101 3.06 -5.49 5.31
N ASN A 102 3.64 -5.89 6.44
CA ASN A 102 2.94 -6.02 7.71
C ASN A 102 2.64 -4.70 8.40
N SER A 103 3.11 -3.57 7.87
CA SER A 103 2.80 -2.23 8.38
C SER A 103 1.65 -1.55 7.64
N LEU A 104 1.35 -1.94 6.41
CA LEU A 104 0.39 -1.24 5.54
C LEU A 104 -1.03 -1.23 6.12
N HIS A 105 -1.53 -2.39 6.53
CA HIS A 105 -2.90 -2.53 7.05
C HIS A 105 -3.02 -3.74 7.99
N ALA A 106 -3.98 -3.74 8.91
CA ALA A 106 -4.20 -4.85 9.85
C ALA A 106 -4.84 -6.08 9.16
N GLU A 107 -5.79 -5.84 8.27
CA GLU A 107 -6.34 -6.87 7.37
C GLU A 107 -5.46 -7.01 6.13
N ARG A 108 -4.84 -8.18 5.97
CA ARG A 108 -3.94 -8.52 4.87
C ARG A 108 -4.18 -9.93 4.39
N TYR A 109 -4.07 -10.12 3.09
CA TYR A 109 -4.25 -11.40 2.44
C TYR A 109 -3.14 -11.64 1.43
N THR A 110 -2.57 -12.84 1.45
CA THR A 110 -1.79 -13.33 0.32
C THR A 110 -2.73 -13.94 -0.72
N ILE A 111 -2.38 -13.78 -1.99
CA ILE A 111 -3.11 -14.33 -3.12
C ILE A 111 -2.28 -15.42 -3.78
N GLU A 112 -2.85 -16.61 -3.93
CA GLU A 112 -2.26 -17.71 -4.68
C GLU A 112 -3.03 -17.95 -5.98
N GLN A 113 -2.31 -18.11 -7.09
CA GLN A 113 -2.90 -18.43 -8.38
C GLN A 113 -3.16 -19.94 -8.47
N LEU A 114 -4.39 -20.31 -8.78
CA LEU A 114 -4.83 -21.68 -9.01
C LEU A 114 -5.16 -21.88 -10.50
N ALA A 115 -5.33 -23.13 -10.93
CA ALA A 115 -5.64 -23.45 -12.32
C ALA A 115 -6.88 -22.74 -12.88
N ASN A 116 -7.87 -22.42 -12.04
CA ASN A 116 -9.15 -21.82 -12.44
C ASN A 116 -9.52 -20.55 -11.65
N GLY A 117 -8.54 -19.85 -11.06
CA GLY A 117 -8.81 -18.63 -10.30
C GLY A 117 -7.76 -18.35 -9.25
N TYR A 118 -8.17 -17.78 -8.13
CA TYR A 118 -7.27 -17.35 -7.06
C TYR A 118 -7.83 -17.72 -5.70
N ASP A 119 -6.95 -18.11 -4.79
CA ASP A 119 -7.26 -18.30 -3.38
C ASP A 119 -6.67 -17.16 -2.54
N TYR A 120 -7.29 -16.91 -1.39
CA TYR A 120 -6.96 -15.80 -0.49
C TYR A 120 -6.66 -16.35 0.91
N HIS A 121 -5.44 -16.16 1.38
CA HIS A 121 -5.04 -16.57 2.72
C HIS A 121 -4.76 -15.36 3.59
N ARG A 122 -5.42 -15.27 4.74
CA ARG A 122 -5.17 -14.18 5.68
C ARG A 122 -3.75 -14.31 6.24
N VAL A 123 -3.02 -13.20 6.27
CA VAL A 123 -1.69 -13.13 6.88
C VAL A 123 -1.85 -13.12 8.40
N ASN A 124 -1.24 -14.08 9.09
CA ASN A 124 -1.30 -14.20 10.55
C ASN A 124 -0.14 -13.50 11.28
N ASP A 125 0.83 -12.97 10.54
CA ASP A 125 1.94 -12.22 11.10
C ASP A 125 1.44 -10.97 11.81
N ALA A 126 2.17 -10.51 12.83
CA ALA A 126 1.78 -9.37 13.65
C ALA A 126 1.64 -8.09 12.81
N PHE A 127 0.62 -7.29 13.09
CA PHE A 127 0.49 -5.97 12.47
C PHE A 127 1.45 -4.97 13.11
N ASN A 128 2.28 -4.35 12.28
CA ASN A 128 3.23 -3.32 12.67
C ASN A 128 2.58 -1.95 12.56
N ASN A 129 1.88 -1.53 13.63
CA ASN A 129 1.28 -0.20 13.66
C ASN A 129 2.36 0.88 13.84
N ASN A 130 2.70 1.61 12.77
CA ASN A 130 3.77 2.61 12.76
C ASN A 130 3.44 3.74 11.75
N HIS A 131 4.44 4.55 11.40
CA HIS A 131 4.28 5.68 10.48
C HIS A 131 3.98 5.27 9.02
N LEU A 132 4.17 3.99 8.66
CA LEU A 132 3.88 3.42 7.34
C LEU A 132 2.45 2.86 7.23
N THR A 133 1.65 3.00 8.28
CA THR A 133 0.30 2.46 8.35
C THR A 133 -0.73 3.30 7.60
N CYS A 134 -1.50 2.68 6.70
CA CYS A 134 -2.55 3.36 5.92
C CYS A 134 -3.79 3.75 6.75
N ASN A 135 -3.83 3.33 8.02
CA ASN A 135 -4.91 3.61 8.98
C ASN A 135 -4.56 4.66 10.03
N SER A 136 -3.37 5.27 9.96
CA SER A 136 -3.00 6.28 10.95
C SER A 136 -3.75 7.58 10.66
N SER A 137 -4.68 7.96 11.55
CA SER A 137 -4.94 9.38 11.79
C SER A 137 -3.61 9.98 12.22
N LEU A 138 -3.00 10.82 11.37
CA LEU A 138 -1.67 11.43 11.51
C LEU A 138 -1.11 11.34 12.93
N ALA A 139 0.07 10.71 13.06
CA ALA A 139 1.03 10.90 14.14
C ALA A 139 0.55 11.88 15.23
N ALA A 140 -0.14 11.37 16.24
CA ALA A 140 -0.24 12.07 17.52
C ALA A 140 1.12 11.93 18.19
N THR A 141 2.13 12.61 17.63
CA THR A 141 3.42 12.83 18.29
C THR A 141 3.11 13.62 19.54
N LYS A 142 2.98 12.91 20.67
CA LYS A 142 3.20 13.50 21.97
C LYS A 142 4.58 14.14 21.93
N HIS A 143 4.63 15.47 22.00
CA HIS A 143 5.78 16.28 22.35
C HIS A 143 7.11 15.89 21.68
N ASP A 144 7.32 16.37 20.44
CA ASP A 144 8.67 16.80 20.08
C ASP A 144 8.92 18.14 20.77
N THR A 145 9.50 18.08 21.97
CA THR A 145 10.20 19.22 22.55
C THR A 145 11.37 19.57 21.64
N PHE A 146 11.18 20.56 20.78
CA PHE A 146 12.27 21.33 20.18
C PHE A 146 13.05 22.02 21.30
N SER A 147 14.04 21.32 21.84
CA SER A 147 15.07 21.92 22.68
C SER A 147 16.07 22.65 21.78
N GLU A 148 16.30 23.91 22.13
CA GLU A 148 17.39 24.79 21.69
C GLU A 148 17.32 25.35 20.26
N PHE A 149 16.49 26.40 20.11
CA PHE A 149 16.91 27.54 19.30
C PHE A 149 18.23 28.07 19.87
N VAL A 150 19.31 27.95 19.08
CA VAL A 150 20.55 28.69 19.29
C VAL A 150 20.21 30.18 19.22
N VAL A 151 20.26 30.84 20.37
CA VAL A 151 20.20 32.30 20.47
C VAL A 151 21.47 32.84 19.82
N LEU A 152 21.37 33.30 18.57
CA LEU A 152 22.35 34.21 18.00
C LEU A 152 22.30 35.51 18.80
N LYS A 153 23.23 35.67 19.74
CA LYS A 153 23.52 36.97 20.35
C LYS A 153 24.08 37.86 19.26
N THR A 154 23.27 38.78 18.75
CA THR A 154 23.78 39.99 18.13
C THR A 154 24.24 40.90 19.26
N ASP A 155 25.55 40.99 19.46
CA ASP A 155 26.13 42.03 20.30
C ASP A 155 25.83 43.38 19.63
N THR A 156 25.00 44.17 20.30
CA THR A 156 24.91 45.62 20.16
C THR A 156 25.43 46.24 21.46
N THR A 157 26.09 47.39 21.32
CA THR A 157 26.73 48.32 22.30
C THR A 157 28.21 48.02 22.53
N ASP A 158 29.17 48.92 22.26
CA ASP A 158 29.15 50.40 22.18
C ASP A 158 29.86 51.00 20.95
#